data_AF-A0A972VBF6-F1
#
_entry.id   AF-A0A972VBF6-F1
#
_cell.length_a   1.000
_cell.length_b   1.000
_cell.length_c   1.000
_cell.angle_alpha   90.00
_cell.angle_beta   90.00
_cell.angle_gamma   90.00
#
_symmetry.space_group_name_H-M   'P 1'
#
loop_
_entity.id
_entity.type
_entity.pdbx_description
1 polymer ?
#
loop_
_entity_poly.entity_id
_entity_poly.type
_entity_poly.pdbx_seq_one_letter_code
_entity_poly.pdbx_strand_id
1 'polypeptide(L)'
;VSVWAGPVWSVSTVGAITVDDFESYNNISPDRSFQAWHDGFGYSADEFFPAGYGGNGTGSGVGHDIWSLSSPHYNGDLMETGLVYSGDQSMPVYYDGAGSQVDLALNSEDWTQSGLQTLSIAFHGTVGNTGQLYAKINNTKILYDQDPADIASGAWLVWLIDLSSVSGLSNVTALSIGIDGADAAGVLYLDEIALYAEAGEVITPVAPGTENRVAHYAFDGDLLDSAGTHHGMINAEAPVFVDGVQGQGIEFLGNQDVTVAYAEDLGLNSFTISTWVSVSDIDGNRGIMGTRYNSDTTFDLKVDANRIHGDVGSGTAWLSTAADYSTPLSTDTWYHIAYVVDEAGGAVRIYLNGVLAETIAISGTPLFMKPDQELHIGNSYGTVEYMYGILDEVSIYNGTLSAAEVASLAGRTMPIYRPF
;
A
#
# COMPACT_ATOMS: atom_id res chain seq x y z
N VAL A 1 -37.46 32.34 38.75
CA VAL A 1 -36.88 32.33 37.39
C VAL A 1 -36.62 30.87 37.06
N SER A 2 -37.37 30.30 36.14
CA SER A 2 -37.14 28.95 35.63
C SER A 2 -35.97 29.00 34.65
N VAL A 3 -34.99 28.12 34.83
CA VAL A 3 -33.85 27.94 33.93
C VAL A 3 -34.16 26.73 33.06
N TRP A 4 -34.03 26.85 31.74
CA TRP A 4 -34.12 25.71 30.82
C TRP A 4 -32.76 25.50 30.14
N ALA A 5 -32.40 24.23 29.90
CA ALA A 5 -31.21 23.91 29.12
C ALA A 5 -31.44 24.29 27.66
N GLY A 6 -30.50 25.05 27.07
CA GLY A 6 -30.47 25.34 25.64
C GLY A 6 -29.95 24.14 24.84
N PRO A 7 -30.08 24.16 23.50
CA PRO A 7 -29.48 23.14 22.65
C PRO A 7 -27.96 23.11 22.84
N VAL A 8 -27.39 21.94 23.04
CA VAL A 8 -25.95 21.74 22.89
C VAL A 8 -25.67 21.74 21.39
N TRP A 9 -24.93 22.75 20.93
CA TRP A 9 -24.44 22.78 19.56
C TRP A 9 -23.22 21.86 19.47
N SER A 10 -23.33 20.75 18.75
CA SER A 10 -22.17 20.02 18.28
C SER A 10 -21.69 20.69 16.99
N VAL A 11 -20.53 21.32 17.04
CA VAL A 11 -19.75 21.66 15.83
C VAL A 11 -18.82 20.48 15.58
N SER A 12 -18.96 19.81 14.43
CA SER A 12 -17.88 18.99 13.90
C SER A 12 -16.96 19.91 13.11
N THR A 13 -15.70 20.02 13.52
CA THR A 13 -14.66 20.54 12.62
C THR A 13 -14.42 19.49 11.53
N VAL A 14 -14.13 19.92 10.31
CA VAL A 14 -13.52 19.02 9.32
C VAL A 14 -12.24 18.48 9.97
N GLY A 15 -12.07 17.16 10.01
CA GLY A 15 -10.94 16.52 10.70
C GLY A 15 -9.58 16.87 10.10
N ALA A 16 -9.58 17.43 8.89
CA ALA A 16 -8.41 17.88 8.16
C ALA A 16 -8.68 19.18 7.36
N ILE A 17 -7.63 19.89 7.00
CA ILE A 17 -7.63 20.93 5.97
C ILE A 17 -6.80 20.42 4.79
N THR A 18 -7.44 20.17 3.66
CA THR A 18 -6.76 19.80 2.42
C THR A 18 -5.85 20.93 1.95
N VAL A 19 -4.58 20.61 1.72
CA VAL A 19 -3.60 21.48 1.05
C VAL A 19 -3.66 21.22 -0.45
N ASP A 20 -3.66 19.96 -0.86
CA ASP A 20 -3.89 19.53 -2.24
C ASP A 20 -4.39 18.07 -2.23
N ASP A 21 -5.53 17.82 -2.87
CA ASP A 21 -6.08 16.47 -3.11
C ASP A 21 -5.79 15.98 -4.53
N PHE A 22 -5.11 16.78 -5.36
CA PHE A 22 -4.75 16.48 -6.75
C PHE A 22 -5.90 16.25 -7.72
N GLU A 23 -7.15 16.30 -7.27
CA GLU A 23 -8.34 16.01 -8.06
C GLU A 23 -8.69 17.10 -9.07
N SER A 24 -8.17 18.31 -8.87
CA SER A 24 -8.46 19.44 -9.75
C SER A 24 -7.67 19.44 -11.06
N TYR A 25 -6.60 18.63 -11.16
CA TYR A 25 -5.67 18.68 -12.27
C TYR A 25 -6.15 17.90 -13.51
N ASN A 26 -5.79 18.39 -14.70
CA ASN A 26 -6.09 17.74 -15.98
C ASN A 26 -5.10 18.16 -17.09
N ASN A 27 -5.32 17.69 -18.33
CA ASN A 27 -4.43 17.92 -19.47
C ASN A 27 -4.46 19.36 -20.04
N ILE A 28 -5.31 20.25 -19.51
CA ILE A 28 -5.65 21.54 -20.10
C ILE A 28 -5.35 22.67 -19.12
N SER A 29 -4.82 23.77 -19.64
CA SER A 29 -4.65 25.01 -18.86
C SER A 29 -6.02 25.58 -18.43
N PRO A 30 -6.17 26.14 -17.22
CA PRO A 30 -5.12 26.46 -16.24
C PRO A 30 -4.78 25.34 -15.24
N ASP A 31 -5.33 24.15 -15.43
CA ASP A 31 -5.36 23.10 -14.42
C ASP A 31 -4.31 22.00 -14.67
N ARG A 32 -3.21 22.30 -15.36
CA ARG A 32 -2.11 21.33 -15.50
C ARG A 32 -1.30 21.31 -14.22
N SER A 33 -0.94 20.13 -13.73
CA SER A 33 -0.20 19.97 -12.46
C SER A 33 1.03 20.87 -12.36
N PHE A 34 1.87 20.96 -13.41
CA PHE A 34 3.07 21.81 -13.42
C PHE A 34 2.79 23.33 -13.42
N GLN A 35 1.53 23.75 -13.61
CA GLN A 35 1.11 25.15 -13.48
C GLN A 35 0.82 25.53 -12.02
N ALA A 36 0.49 24.54 -11.17
CA ALA A 36 0.34 24.72 -9.72
C ALA A 36 1.60 24.29 -8.95
N TRP A 37 2.15 23.12 -9.28
CA TRP A 37 3.39 22.56 -8.76
C TRP A 37 4.55 22.89 -9.69
N HIS A 38 5.28 23.95 -9.37
CA HIS A 38 6.43 24.38 -10.16
C HIS A 38 7.55 23.35 -10.10
N ASP A 39 7.91 22.82 -11.27
CA ASP A 39 8.91 21.78 -11.43
C ASP A 39 10.18 22.31 -12.12
N GLY A 40 11.10 21.42 -12.48
CA GLY A 40 12.38 21.72 -13.13
C GLY A 40 12.27 22.20 -14.57
N PHE A 41 11.17 21.91 -15.27
CA PHE A 41 11.02 22.16 -16.71
C PHE A 41 10.19 23.41 -17.00
N GLY A 42 9.20 23.69 -16.16
CA GLY A 42 8.27 24.80 -16.29
C GLY A 42 7.32 24.68 -17.46
N TYR A 43 6.75 25.81 -17.88
CA TYR A 43 5.71 25.86 -18.90
C TYR A 43 5.76 27.12 -19.76
N SER A 44 5.30 26.99 -21.00
CA SER A 44 5.18 28.11 -21.94
C SER A 44 4.00 29.02 -21.58
N ALA A 45 4.09 30.30 -21.97
CA ALA A 45 2.98 31.23 -21.80
C ALA A 45 1.75 30.81 -22.61
N ASP A 46 0.56 31.03 -22.05
CA ASP A 46 -0.74 30.82 -22.69
C ASP A 46 -1.76 31.91 -22.28
N GLU A 47 -3.04 31.70 -22.58
CA GLU A 47 -4.09 32.68 -22.27
C GLU A 47 -4.39 32.86 -20.78
N PHE A 48 -4.05 31.86 -19.96
CA PHE A 48 -4.23 31.88 -18.51
C PHE A 48 -2.95 32.34 -17.80
N PHE A 49 -1.80 31.94 -18.34
CA PHE A 49 -0.47 32.31 -17.84
C PHE A 49 0.29 33.13 -18.90
N PRO A 50 0.09 34.47 -18.95
CA PRO A 50 0.67 35.31 -20.01
C PRO A 50 2.20 35.42 -19.94
N ALA A 51 2.80 35.02 -18.82
CA ALA A 51 4.22 34.79 -18.67
C ALA A 51 4.46 33.31 -18.40
N GLY A 52 5.31 32.69 -19.22
CA GLY A 52 5.76 31.33 -18.98
C GLY A 52 6.69 31.26 -17.76
N TYR A 53 6.83 30.07 -17.22
CA TYR A 53 7.75 29.77 -16.13
C TYR A 53 8.89 28.90 -16.67
N GLY A 54 10.15 29.28 -16.40
CA GLY A 54 11.32 28.61 -16.95
C GLY A 54 11.78 27.36 -16.18
N GLY A 55 10.99 26.90 -15.21
CA GLY A 55 11.36 25.85 -14.27
C GLY A 55 12.16 26.37 -13.08
N ASN A 56 12.19 25.59 -12.00
CA ASN A 56 13.00 25.86 -10.80
C ASN A 56 14.47 25.42 -10.97
N GLY A 57 14.82 24.84 -12.14
CA GLY A 57 16.18 24.42 -12.48
C GLY A 57 16.63 23.14 -11.78
N THR A 58 15.69 22.37 -11.22
CA THR A 58 15.95 21.08 -10.58
C THR A 58 15.72 19.92 -11.57
N GLY A 59 16.05 18.69 -11.16
CA GLY A 59 15.87 17.49 -11.97
C GLY A 59 14.46 16.89 -11.92
N SER A 60 13.49 17.56 -11.30
CA SER A 60 12.13 17.02 -11.14
C SER A 60 11.16 17.49 -12.21
N GLY A 61 10.22 16.63 -12.60
CA GLY A 61 9.05 16.97 -13.42
C GLY A 61 7.77 16.43 -12.78
N VAL A 62 6.68 17.19 -12.83
CA VAL A 62 5.36 16.72 -12.38
C VAL A 62 4.46 16.38 -13.56
N GLY A 63 3.66 15.34 -13.41
CA GLY A 63 2.82 14.80 -14.46
C GLY A 63 3.57 13.88 -15.42
N HIS A 64 2.86 12.96 -16.06
CA HIS A 64 3.40 12.13 -17.13
C HIS A 64 3.78 12.97 -18.35
N ASP A 65 4.83 12.57 -19.07
CA ASP A 65 5.13 13.15 -20.37
C ASP A 65 4.13 12.66 -21.42
N ILE A 66 3.10 13.45 -21.71
CA ILE A 66 2.07 13.10 -22.70
C ILE A 66 2.37 13.59 -24.12
N TRP A 67 3.51 14.27 -24.32
CA TRP A 67 3.83 14.95 -25.58
C TRP A 67 4.96 14.29 -26.36
N SER A 68 5.92 13.63 -25.71
CA SER A 68 6.99 12.93 -26.41
C SER A 68 6.50 11.61 -27.00
N LEU A 69 6.75 11.40 -28.30
CA LEU A 69 6.40 10.14 -29.00
C LEU A 69 7.04 8.88 -28.39
N SER A 70 8.14 9.04 -27.65
CA SER A 70 8.83 7.95 -26.96
C SER A 70 8.28 7.65 -25.57
N SER A 71 7.41 8.51 -25.03
CA SER A 71 6.82 8.31 -23.72
C SER A 71 5.77 7.21 -23.77
N PRO A 72 5.71 6.31 -22.77
CA PRO A 72 4.61 5.35 -22.66
C PRO A 72 3.25 6.02 -22.45
N HIS A 73 3.23 7.30 -22.07
CA HIS A 73 2.02 8.09 -21.83
C HIS A 73 1.68 9.05 -22.98
N TYR A 74 2.33 8.93 -24.16
CA TYR A 74 2.04 9.80 -25.30
C TYR A 74 0.55 9.82 -25.67
N ASN A 75 -0.06 11.01 -25.75
CA ASN A 75 -1.51 11.22 -25.91
C ASN A 75 -2.40 10.59 -24.81
N GLY A 76 -1.83 10.30 -23.64
CA GLY A 76 -2.55 9.89 -22.44
C GLY A 76 -2.85 11.08 -21.52
N ASP A 77 -2.91 10.81 -20.22
CA ASP A 77 -3.22 11.78 -19.18
C ASP A 77 -1.98 12.21 -18.40
N LEU A 78 -1.97 13.47 -17.95
CA LEU A 78 -0.90 14.02 -17.10
C LEU A 78 -0.87 13.37 -15.74
N MET A 79 -2.03 13.06 -15.18
CA MET A 79 -2.18 12.50 -13.85
C MET A 79 -2.27 10.97 -13.92
N GLU A 80 -1.83 10.31 -12.86
CA GLU A 80 -1.91 8.86 -12.72
C GLU A 80 -3.29 8.47 -12.21
N THR A 81 -3.93 7.47 -12.81
CA THR A 81 -5.33 7.08 -12.51
C THR A 81 -5.47 5.62 -12.06
N GLY A 82 -4.40 4.82 -12.16
CA GLY A 82 -4.35 3.44 -11.68
C GLY A 82 -3.69 3.30 -10.31
N LEU A 83 -2.72 4.16 -9.99
CA LEU A 83 -2.08 4.23 -8.67
C LEU A 83 -2.61 5.45 -7.91
N VAL A 84 -3.62 5.24 -7.07
CA VAL A 84 -4.34 6.30 -6.36
C VAL A 84 -4.42 5.93 -4.88
N TYR A 85 -4.21 6.90 -3.99
CA TYR A 85 -4.40 6.72 -2.55
C TYR A 85 -5.84 6.98 -2.16
N SER A 86 -6.42 8.06 -2.68
CA SER A 86 -7.82 8.45 -2.49
C SER A 86 -8.32 9.25 -3.68
N GLY A 87 -9.64 9.26 -3.90
CA GLY A 87 -10.20 9.97 -5.04
C GLY A 87 -10.01 9.22 -6.36
N ASP A 88 -9.74 9.95 -7.44
CA ASP A 88 -9.69 9.42 -8.81
C ASP A 88 -8.28 9.46 -9.42
N GLN A 89 -7.33 10.23 -8.86
CA GLN A 89 -6.01 10.39 -9.45
C GLN A 89 -4.90 10.77 -8.44
N SER A 90 -3.65 10.48 -8.79
CA SER A 90 -2.46 10.94 -8.07
C SER A 90 -1.47 11.67 -9.00
N MET A 91 -0.58 12.47 -8.42
CA MET A 91 0.42 13.22 -9.18
C MET A 91 1.74 12.46 -9.27
N PRO A 92 2.20 12.04 -10.46
CA PRO A 92 3.54 11.50 -10.63
C PRO A 92 4.58 12.63 -10.55
N VAL A 93 5.66 12.37 -9.83
CA VAL A 93 6.85 13.21 -9.67
C VAL A 93 8.06 12.41 -10.12
N TYR A 94 8.50 12.67 -11.35
CA TYR A 94 9.74 12.13 -11.88
C TYR A 94 10.91 12.94 -11.32
N TYR A 95 12.01 12.27 -10.95
CA TYR A 95 13.20 12.94 -10.45
C TYR A 95 14.47 12.26 -10.95
N ASP A 96 15.49 13.06 -11.25
CA ASP A 96 16.82 12.60 -11.67
C ASP A 96 17.91 13.59 -11.22
N GLY A 97 18.79 13.12 -10.35
CA GLY A 97 19.94 13.84 -9.84
C GLY A 97 19.70 14.68 -8.58
N ALA A 98 20.78 15.32 -8.14
CA ALA A 98 20.83 16.02 -6.86
C ALA A 98 19.92 17.25 -6.78
N GLY A 99 19.17 17.34 -5.68
CA GLY A 99 18.37 18.52 -5.35
C GLY A 99 17.06 18.62 -6.13
N SER A 100 16.63 17.52 -6.76
CA SER A 100 15.32 17.35 -7.39
C SER A 100 14.20 17.78 -6.43
N GLN A 101 13.36 18.73 -6.85
CA GLN A 101 12.21 19.19 -6.07
C GLN A 101 11.09 19.79 -6.93
N VAL A 102 9.89 19.76 -6.39
CA VAL A 102 8.69 20.40 -6.94
C VAL A 102 8.09 21.31 -5.88
N ASP A 103 7.54 22.45 -6.30
CA ASP A 103 7.16 23.55 -5.40
C ASP A 103 5.69 23.96 -5.61
N LEU A 104 4.84 23.74 -4.61
CA LEU A 104 3.49 24.29 -4.56
C LEU A 104 3.52 25.70 -3.97
N ALA A 105 3.05 26.69 -4.73
CA ALA A 105 2.88 28.05 -4.25
C ALA A 105 1.59 28.18 -3.43
N LEU A 106 1.70 28.65 -2.19
CA LEU A 106 0.57 28.82 -1.26
C LEU A 106 0.28 30.30 -0.99
N ASN A 107 -0.99 30.61 -0.73
CA ASN A 107 -1.47 31.99 -0.60
C ASN A 107 -1.32 32.57 0.83
N SER A 108 -0.14 32.45 1.43
CA SER A 108 0.16 32.96 2.78
C SER A 108 -0.79 32.41 3.85
N GLU A 109 -0.83 31.08 3.96
CA GLU A 109 -1.71 30.36 4.86
C GLU A 109 -1.21 30.39 6.32
N ASP A 110 -2.13 30.36 7.28
CA ASP A 110 -1.80 30.31 8.70
C ASP A 110 -2.10 28.91 9.26
N TRP A 111 -1.08 28.06 9.26
CA TRP A 111 -1.13 26.69 9.77
C TRP A 111 -1.01 26.62 11.30
N THR A 112 -1.03 27.76 12.01
CA THR A 112 -1.11 27.78 13.49
C THR A 112 -2.54 27.86 14.01
N GLN A 113 -3.52 28.06 13.12
CA GLN A 113 -4.93 28.14 13.47
C GLN A 113 -5.52 26.75 13.74
N SER A 114 -6.72 26.72 14.32
CA SER A 114 -7.55 25.52 14.48
C SER A 114 -6.90 24.35 15.23
N GLY A 115 -5.77 24.57 15.92
CA GLY A 115 -5.07 23.53 16.66
C GLY A 115 -4.39 22.49 15.76
N LEU A 116 -4.02 22.86 14.53
CA LEU A 116 -3.28 21.98 13.63
C LEU A 116 -1.94 21.56 14.24
N GLN A 117 -1.65 20.26 14.18
CA GLN A 117 -0.48 19.63 14.76
C GLN A 117 0.37 18.89 13.73
N THR A 118 -0.23 18.39 12.65
CA THR A 118 0.44 17.49 11.71
C THR A 118 0.15 17.87 10.27
N LEU A 119 1.17 17.87 9.42
CA LEU A 119 1.02 17.80 7.97
C LEU A 119 1.17 16.34 7.54
N SER A 120 0.16 15.78 6.88
CA SER A 120 0.22 14.47 6.23
C SER A 120 0.51 14.63 4.75
N ILE A 121 1.40 13.79 4.23
CA ILE A 121 1.69 13.68 2.79
C ILE A 121 1.58 12.20 2.44
N ALA A 122 0.58 11.80 1.63
CA ALA A 122 0.57 10.45 1.09
C ALA A 122 1.53 10.35 -0.10
N PHE A 123 2.34 9.29 -0.12
CA PHE A 123 3.25 9.01 -1.21
C PHE A 123 3.34 7.52 -1.51
N HIS A 124 3.60 7.21 -2.77
CA HIS A 124 3.94 5.87 -3.24
C HIS A 124 5.24 5.94 -4.04
N GLY A 125 6.12 4.98 -3.79
CA GLY A 125 7.42 4.90 -4.43
C GLY A 125 7.58 3.65 -5.28
N THR A 126 8.16 3.81 -6.48
CA THR A 126 8.42 2.71 -7.40
C THR A 126 9.68 1.92 -7.05
N VAL A 127 9.67 0.60 -7.26
CA VAL A 127 10.83 -0.28 -7.07
C VAL A 127 12.05 0.27 -7.81
N GLY A 128 13.20 0.30 -7.12
CA GLY A 128 14.47 0.80 -7.68
C GLY A 128 14.72 2.29 -7.46
N ASN A 129 13.75 3.03 -6.93
CA ASN A 129 13.93 4.42 -6.49
C ASN A 129 15.11 4.56 -5.52
N THR A 130 15.82 5.68 -5.62
CA THR A 130 16.99 5.99 -4.79
C THR A 130 16.95 7.44 -4.28
N GLY A 131 17.61 7.69 -3.14
CA GLY A 131 17.77 9.02 -2.58
C GLY A 131 17.11 9.17 -1.21
N GLN A 132 16.96 10.41 -0.76
CA GLN A 132 16.39 10.77 0.53
C GLN A 132 15.24 11.75 0.31
N LEU A 133 14.01 11.28 0.56
CA LEU A 133 12.81 12.12 0.53
C LEU A 133 12.90 13.23 1.58
N TYR A 134 12.47 14.42 1.20
CA TYR A 134 12.33 15.58 2.08
C TYR A 134 11.15 16.46 1.65
N ALA A 135 10.70 17.29 2.59
CA ALA A 135 9.75 18.36 2.36
C ALA A 135 10.35 19.69 2.83
N LYS A 136 9.90 20.79 2.26
CA LYS A 136 10.18 22.13 2.77
C LYS A 136 8.87 22.86 3.01
N ILE A 137 8.69 23.35 4.24
CA ILE A 137 7.63 24.31 4.55
C ILE A 137 8.31 25.67 4.60
N ASN A 138 7.99 26.53 3.64
CA ASN A 138 8.80 27.70 3.29
C ASN A 138 10.28 27.31 3.08
N ASN A 139 11.17 27.75 3.99
CA ASN A 139 12.60 27.47 3.91
C ASN A 139 13.06 26.37 4.90
N THR A 140 12.14 25.82 5.71
CA THR A 140 12.47 24.79 6.70
C THR A 140 12.43 23.44 6.02
N LYS A 141 13.61 22.82 5.83
CA LYS A 141 13.73 21.47 5.28
C LYS A 141 13.55 20.42 6.38
N ILE A 142 12.64 19.47 6.16
CA ILE A 142 12.43 18.29 7.00
C ILE A 142 12.76 17.06 6.15
N LEU A 143 13.55 16.13 6.69
CA LEU A 143 13.85 14.88 6.02
C LEU A 143 12.80 13.83 6.40
N TYR A 144 12.44 12.96 5.46
CA TYR A 144 11.67 11.75 5.79
C TYR A 144 12.47 10.92 6.81
N ASP A 145 11.80 10.54 7.89
CA ASP A 145 12.44 10.04 9.11
C ASP A 145 12.09 8.58 9.44
N GLN A 146 11.40 7.88 8.53
CA GLN A 146 11.22 6.43 8.58
C GLN A 146 12.22 5.73 7.64
N ASP A 147 11.88 4.56 7.09
CA ASP A 147 12.81 3.75 6.31
C ASP A 147 13.16 4.45 4.98
N PRO A 148 14.44 4.79 4.71
CA PRO A 148 14.80 5.34 3.41
C PRO A 148 14.45 4.41 2.24
N ALA A 149 14.28 3.10 2.47
CA ALA A 149 13.82 2.17 1.45
C ALA A 149 12.32 2.30 1.12
N ASP A 150 11.54 3.04 1.92
CA ASP A 150 10.10 3.23 1.71
C ASP A 150 9.78 3.91 0.38
N ILE A 151 10.69 4.77 -0.13
CA ILE A 151 10.55 5.38 -1.46
C ILE A 151 10.67 4.37 -2.60
N ALA A 152 11.04 3.12 -2.32
CA ALA A 152 11.10 2.01 -3.27
C ALA A 152 10.18 0.84 -2.89
N SER A 153 9.27 1.05 -1.94
CA SER A 153 8.48 -0.04 -1.34
C SER A 153 7.34 -0.56 -2.20
N GLY A 154 6.90 0.16 -3.23
CA GLY A 154 5.73 -0.24 -4.03
C GLY A 154 4.41 -0.22 -3.25
N ALA A 155 4.35 0.44 -2.10
CA ALA A 155 3.14 0.60 -1.29
C ALA A 155 2.86 2.08 -1.02
N TRP A 156 1.58 2.42 -0.86
CA TRP A 156 1.20 3.74 -0.35
C TRP A 156 1.57 3.86 1.12
N LEU A 157 2.18 4.98 1.45
CA LEU A 157 2.60 5.37 2.79
C LEU A 157 2.14 6.80 3.05
N VAL A 158 2.03 7.15 4.32
CA VAL A 158 1.86 8.53 4.75
C VAL A 158 3.12 9.01 5.46
N TRP A 159 3.47 10.26 5.24
CA TRP A 159 4.49 10.95 6.02
C TRP A 159 3.81 12.00 6.90
N LEU A 160 3.92 11.82 8.21
CA LEU A 160 3.35 12.74 9.20
C LEU A 160 4.44 13.65 9.76
N ILE A 161 4.42 14.92 9.34
CA ILE A 161 5.35 15.95 9.81
C ILE A 161 4.73 16.67 11.01
N ASP A 162 5.39 16.57 12.16
CA ASP A 162 5.05 17.34 13.36
C ASP A 162 5.31 18.84 13.13
N LEU A 163 4.23 19.62 13.05
CA LEU A 163 4.28 21.06 12.80
C LEU A 163 4.93 21.84 13.95
N SER A 164 4.97 21.29 15.17
CA SER A 164 5.67 21.94 16.29
C SER A 164 7.18 22.04 16.07
N SER A 165 7.73 21.21 15.18
CA SER A 165 9.14 21.23 14.78
C SER A 165 9.47 22.31 13.72
N VAL A 166 8.45 22.98 13.18
CA VAL A 166 8.57 23.88 12.02
C VAL A 166 8.32 25.33 12.43
N SER A 167 9.20 26.22 11.99
CA SER A 167 9.07 27.67 12.24
C SER A 167 8.35 28.40 11.10
N GLY A 168 7.70 29.52 11.40
CA GLY A 168 7.08 30.39 10.37
C GLY A 168 5.71 29.92 9.86
N LEU A 169 5.02 29.05 10.61
CA LEU A 169 3.73 28.47 10.23
C LEU A 169 2.56 29.45 10.18
N SER A 170 2.71 30.67 10.71
CA SER A 170 1.65 31.69 10.63
C SER A 170 1.57 32.38 9.26
N ASN A 171 2.48 32.05 8.34
CA ASN A 171 2.54 32.60 6.99
C ASN A 171 3.29 31.61 6.07
N VAL A 172 2.62 30.51 5.72
CA VAL A 172 3.12 29.50 4.79
C VAL A 172 2.82 29.93 3.36
N THR A 173 3.89 30.10 2.58
CA THR A 173 3.83 30.58 1.19
C THR A 173 4.27 29.54 0.18
N ALA A 174 4.91 28.46 0.64
CA ALA A 174 5.33 27.38 -0.23
C ALA A 174 5.42 26.07 0.54
N LEU A 175 5.03 24.99 -0.13
CA LEU A 175 5.35 23.61 0.22
C LEU A 175 6.18 23.02 -0.92
N SER A 176 7.38 22.53 -0.62
CA SER A 176 8.20 21.79 -1.59
C SER A 176 8.29 20.34 -1.18
N ILE A 177 8.30 19.44 -2.16
CA ILE A 177 8.63 18.03 -1.97
C ILE A 177 9.81 17.71 -2.88
N GLY A 178 10.83 17.03 -2.36
CA GLY A 178 12.03 16.75 -3.12
C GLY A 178 12.80 15.53 -2.63
N ILE A 179 13.78 15.15 -3.44
CA ILE A 179 14.64 14.01 -3.20
C ILE A 179 16.10 14.47 -3.24
N ASP A 180 16.83 14.25 -2.15
CA ASP A 180 18.26 14.48 -2.06
C ASP A 180 19.05 13.24 -2.49
N GLY A 181 20.24 13.46 -3.05
CA GLY A 181 21.18 12.40 -3.39
C GLY A 181 21.79 12.62 -4.77
N ALA A 182 23.10 12.38 -4.92
CA ALA A 182 23.75 12.52 -6.23
C ALA A 182 23.19 11.54 -7.27
N ASP A 183 22.83 10.34 -6.79
CA ASP A 183 22.27 9.25 -7.60
C ASP A 183 20.76 9.12 -7.40
N ALA A 184 20.08 10.15 -6.88
CA ALA A 184 18.63 10.12 -6.67
C ALA A 184 17.92 10.07 -8.02
N ALA A 185 17.23 8.98 -8.30
CA ALA A 185 16.46 8.83 -9.53
C ALA A 185 15.24 7.94 -9.30
N GLY A 186 14.14 8.25 -9.98
CA GLY A 186 12.92 7.46 -9.87
C GLY A 186 11.64 8.23 -10.12
N VAL A 187 10.54 7.64 -9.65
CA VAL A 187 9.20 8.24 -9.68
C VAL A 187 8.54 8.07 -8.32
N LEU A 188 8.07 9.16 -7.74
CA LEU A 188 7.13 9.15 -6.62
C LEU A 188 5.74 9.50 -7.15
N TYR A 189 4.71 8.96 -6.54
CA TYR A 189 3.33 9.42 -6.72
C TYR A 189 2.92 10.12 -5.43
N LEU A 190 2.33 11.29 -5.56
CA LEU A 190 1.83 12.09 -4.45
C LEU A 190 0.31 12.16 -4.51
N ASP A 191 -0.30 12.03 -3.36
CA ASP A 191 -1.74 12.13 -3.20
C ASP A 191 -2.04 12.68 -1.78
N GLU A 192 -3.27 13.13 -1.54
CA GLU A 192 -3.81 13.60 -0.25
C GLU A 192 -2.78 14.28 0.67
N ILE A 193 -2.54 15.57 0.42
CA ILE A 193 -1.78 16.42 1.34
C ILE A 193 -2.75 17.20 2.19
N ALA A 194 -2.73 16.96 3.50
CA ALA A 194 -3.68 17.58 4.42
C ALA A 194 -3.09 17.88 5.80
N LEU A 195 -3.65 18.89 6.46
CA LEU A 195 -3.30 19.31 7.81
C LEU A 195 -4.32 18.79 8.81
N TYR A 196 -3.85 18.20 9.89
CA TYR A 196 -4.69 17.60 10.93
C TYR A 196 -4.52 18.30 12.27
N ALA A 197 -5.61 18.40 13.03
CA ALA A 197 -5.59 18.86 14.42
C ALA A 197 -5.15 17.78 15.42
N GLU A 198 -4.73 16.63 14.93
CA GLU A 198 -4.30 15.47 15.70
C GLU A 198 -2.79 15.27 15.54
N ALA A 199 -2.13 14.78 16.59
CA ALA A 199 -0.72 14.42 16.52
C ALA A 199 -0.57 13.12 15.74
N GLY A 200 0.43 13.05 14.86
CA GLY A 200 0.74 11.82 14.14
C GLY A 200 1.14 10.68 15.07
N GLU A 201 0.69 9.47 14.74
CA GLU A 201 1.06 8.25 15.46
C GLU A 201 1.97 7.37 14.59
N VAL A 202 2.83 6.59 15.24
CA VAL A 202 3.68 5.60 14.59
C VAL A 202 3.34 4.19 15.04
N ILE A 203 3.43 3.25 14.11
CA ILE A 203 3.35 1.81 14.31
C ILE A 203 4.79 1.31 14.40
N THR A 204 5.20 0.88 15.59
CA THR A 204 6.52 0.23 15.76
C THR A 204 6.38 -1.26 15.49
N PRO A 205 7.14 -1.84 14.55
CA PRO A 205 7.10 -3.29 14.29
C PRO A 205 7.40 -4.10 15.56
N VAL A 206 6.62 -5.16 15.78
CA VAL A 206 6.78 -6.09 16.90
C VAL A 206 6.56 -7.50 16.37
N ALA A 207 7.47 -8.43 16.62
CA ALA A 207 7.30 -9.81 16.18
C ALA A 207 6.03 -10.43 16.79
N PRO A 208 5.17 -11.11 15.99
CA PRO A 208 4.04 -11.84 16.55
C PRO A 208 4.52 -12.98 17.45
N GLY A 209 3.73 -13.28 18.47
CA GLY A 209 3.94 -14.47 19.28
C GLY A 209 3.71 -15.75 18.47
N THR A 210 4.28 -16.86 18.91
CA THR A 210 4.07 -18.18 18.27
C THR A 210 2.83 -18.90 18.78
N GLU A 211 2.20 -18.43 19.86
CA GLU A 211 1.11 -19.15 20.56
C GLU A 211 -0.14 -19.35 19.70
N ASN A 212 -0.40 -18.44 18.76
CA ASN A 212 -1.56 -18.50 17.86
C ASN A 212 -1.19 -18.84 16.41
N ARG A 213 0.08 -19.13 16.11
CA ARG A 213 0.50 -19.53 14.77
C ARG A 213 0.21 -21.02 14.59
N VAL A 214 -0.81 -21.35 13.81
CA VAL A 214 -1.28 -22.73 13.63
C VAL A 214 -0.53 -23.46 12.53
N ALA A 215 0.00 -22.74 11.53
CA ALA A 215 0.87 -23.33 10.51
C ALA A 215 1.94 -22.33 10.06
N HIS A 216 3.14 -22.82 9.75
CA HIS A 216 4.23 -22.03 9.17
C HIS A 216 5.09 -22.85 8.21
N TYR A 217 5.08 -22.49 6.93
CA TYR A 217 5.89 -23.11 5.88
C TYR A 217 6.95 -22.12 5.42
N ALA A 218 8.17 -22.31 5.92
CA ALA A 218 9.34 -21.54 5.47
C ALA A 218 9.78 -21.96 4.06
N PHE A 219 9.48 -23.20 3.64
CA PHE A 219 9.95 -23.78 2.37
C PHE A 219 11.48 -23.87 2.22
N ASP A 220 12.20 -23.96 3.34
CA ASP A 220 13.65 -24.21 3.44
C ASP A 220 14.04 -25.65 3.04
N GLY A 221 13.76 -26.03 1.80
CA GLY A 221 14.10 -27.34 1.24
C GLY A 221 13.12 -28.47 1.58
N ASP A 222 12.01 -28.16 2.26
CA ASP A 222 10.94 -29.10 2.56
C ASP A 222 9.55 -28.44 2.59
N LEU A 223 8.50 -29.26 2.81
CA LEU A 223 7.10 -28.83 2.89
C LEU A 223 6.56 -28.92 4.33
N LEU A 224 7.45 -28.91 5.33
CA LEU A 224 7.07 -29.12 6.71
C LEU A 224 6.48 -27.84 7.31
N ASP A 225 5.29 -27.98 7.86
CA ASP A 225 4.79 -27.04 8.87
C ASP A 225 5.72 -27.05 10.11
N SER A 226 6.39 -25.93 10.34
CA SER A 226 7.31 -25.70 11.46
C SER A 226 6.62 -25.15 12.73
N ALA A 227 5.36 -24.74 12.62
CA ALA A 227 4.55 -24.31 13.77
C ALA A 227 3.78 -25.48 14.40
N GLY A 228 3.44 -26.50 13.62
CA GLY A 228 2.62 -27.62 14.04
C GLY A 228 2.90 -28.91 13.30
N THR A 229 1.83 -29.64 12.96
CA THR A 229 1.88 -30.95 12.31
C THR A 229 1.18 -30.96 10.96
N HIS A 230 0.79 -29.81 10.44
CA HIS A 230 0.02 -29.67 9.20
C HIS A 230 0.93 -29.75 7.97
N HIS A 231 1.81 -30.74 7.90
CA HIS A 231 2.80 -30.84 6.83
C HIS A 231 2.14 -30.97 5.45
N GLY A 232 2.68 -30.23 4.48
CA GLY A 232 2.17 -30.20 3.11
C GLY A 232 2.54 -31.44 2.30
N MET A 233 1.70 -31.77 1.33
CA MET A 233 1.96 -32.78 0.31
C MET A 233 1.89 -32.14 -1.08
N ILE A 234 2.88 -32.37 -1.94
CA ILE A 234 2.82 -31.89 -3.33
C ILE A 234 1.95 -32.84 -4.17
N ASN A 235 1.09 -32.28 -5.03
CA ASN A 235 0.21 -33.06 -5.90
C ASN A 235 0.83 -33.47 -7.26
N ALA A 236 2.09 -33.14 -7.50
CA ALA A 236 2.73 -33.18 -8.83
C ALA A 236 4.21 -33.61 -8.79
N GLU A 237 5.01 -33.14 -9.75
CA GLU A 237 6.47 -33.32 -9.74
C GLU A 237 7.10 -32.78 -8.45
N ALA A 238 8.30 -33.26 -8.13
CA ALA A 238 9.00 -32.87 -6.91
C ALA A 238 9.11 -31.33 -6.81
N PRO A 239 8.91 -30.75 -5.60
CA PRO A 239 9.00 -29.31 -5.42
C PRO A 239 10.39 -28.80 -5.77
N VAL A 240 10.44 -27.61 -6.36
CA VAL A 240 11.68 -26.88 -6.61
C VAL A 240 11.80 -25.80 -5.53
N PHE A 241 12.97 -25.74 -4.90
CA PHE A 241 13.28 -24.72 -3.90
C PHE A 241 14.41 -23.83 -4.44
N VAL A 242 14.19 -22.52 -4.38
CA VAL A 242 15.08 -21.47 -4.89
C VAL A 242 15.32 -20.43 -3.79
N ASP A 243 16.23 -19.48 -4.00
CA ASP A 243 16.48 -18.42 -3.02
C ASP A 243 15.18 -17.63 -2.73
N GLY A 244 14.82 -17.55 -1.45
CA GLY A 244 13.65 -16.82 -0.95
C GLY A 244 13.99 -15.43 -0.45
N VAL A 245 13.01 -14.77 0.17
CA VAL A 245 13.24 -13.55 0.98
C VAL A 245 14.00 -13.92 2.25
N GLN A 246 13.69 -15.07 2.83
CA GLN A 246 14.41 -15.67 3.93
C GLN A 246 14.71 -17.12 3.60
N GLY A 247 16.01 -17.48 3.52
CA GLY A 247 16.37 -18.86 3.20
C GLY A 247 15.93 -19.24 1.77
N GLN A 248 15.12 -20.29 1.64
CA GLN A 248 14.59 -20.75 0.36
C GLN A 248 13.07 -20.62 0.29
N GLY A 249 12.56 -20.21 -0.87
CA GLY A 249 11.13 -20.30 -1.20
C GLY A 249 10.82 -21.50 -2.10
N ILE A 250 9.55 -21.88 -2.17
CA ILE A 250 9.06 -22.88 -3.13
C ILE A 250 8.70 -22.20 -4.45
N GLU A 251 9.22 -22.73 -5.56
CA GLU A 251 8.90 -22.29 -6.92
C GLU A 251 7.78 -23.17 -7.51
N PHE A 252 6.73 -22.50 -7.99
CA PHE A 252 5.63 -23.10 -8.72
C PHE A 252 5.74 -22.78 -10.22
N LEU A 253 5.67 -23.82 -11.05
CA LEU A 253 5.74 -23.70 -12.52
C LEU A 253 4.35 -23.87 -13.18
N GLY A 254 3.29 -23.74 -12.39
CA GLY A 254 1.91 -24.05 -12.77
C GLY A 254 1.56 -25.54 -12.65
N ASN A 255 0.26 -25.85 -12.56
CA ASN A 255 -0.26 -27.22 -12.36
C ASN A 255 0.30 -27.96 -11.14
N GLN A 256 0.77 -27.22 -10.12
CA GLN A 256 1.31 -27.73 -8.88
C GLN A 256 0.65 -26.99 -7.73
N ASP A 257 0.34 -27.70 -6.65
CA ASP A 257 0.04 -27.11 -5.36
C ASP A 257 0.54 -28.00 -4.22
N VAL A 258 0.69 -27.39 -3.06
CA VAL A 258 0.90 -28.07 -1.79
C VAL A 258 -0.45 -28.19 -1.12
N THR A 259 -0.90 -29.42 -0.87
CA THR A 259 -2.15 -29.71 -0.19
C THR A 259 -1.94 -30.02 1.29
N VAL A 260 -2.87 -29.55 2.11
CA VAL A 260 -2.91 -29.78 3.56
C VAL A 260 -4.32 -30.21 3.91
N ALA A 261 -4.44 -31.38 4.54
CA ALA A 261 -5.73 -31.93 4.91
C ALA A 261 -6.41 -31.11 6.02
N TYR A 262 -7.74 -31.11 6.06
CA TYR A 262 -8.50 -30.49 7.13
C TYR A 262 -8.08 -30.99 8.53
N ALA A 263 -7.95 -30.05 9.45
CA ALA A 263 -7.85 -30.29 10.89
C ALA A 263 -8.76 -29.31 11.64
N GLU A 264 -9.21 -29.67 12.85
CA GLU A 264 -10.16 -28.86 13.62
C GLU A 264 -9.64 -27.45 13.93
N ASP A 265 -8.33 -27.30 14.16
CA ASP A 265 -7.64 -26.03 14.41
C ASP A 265 -7.41 -25.17 13.16
N LEU A 266 -7.74 -25.68 11.96
CA LEU A 266 -7.86 -24.91 10.72
C LEU A 266 -9.31 -24.45 10.45
N GLY A 267 -10.28 -24.84 11.29
CA GLY A 267 -11.67 -24.38 11.25
C GLY A 267 -11.86 -22.97 11.80
N LEU A 268 -11.14 -21.98 11.27
CA LEU A 268 -11.01 -20.63 11.85
C LEU A 268 -12.12 -19.67 11.37
N ASN A 269 -12.65 -18.84 12.28
CA ASN A 269 -13.59 -17.75 11.94
C ASN A 269 -12.94 -16.37 11.92
N SER A 270 -11.93 -16.16 12.79
CA SER A 270 -10.99 -15.04 12.68
C SER A 270 -9.60 -15.63 12.44
N PHE A 271 -8.89 -15.09 11.46
CA PHE A 271 -7.59 -15.63 11.07
C PHE A 271 -6.73 -14.58 10.39
N THR A 272 -5.42 -14.79 10.44
CA THR A 272 -4.46 -14.01 9.65
C THR A 272 -3.67 -14.93 8.75
N ILE A 273 -3.63 -14.59 7.47
CA ILE A 273 -2.73 -15.19 6.48
C ILE A 273 -1.62 -14.19 6.21
N SER A 274 -0.36 -14.66 6.14
CA SER A 274 0.81 -13.85 5.79
C SER A 274 1.72 -14.65 4.88
N THR A 275 2.25 -14.05 3.81
CA THR A 275 3.23 -14.69 2.93
C THR A 275 4.05 -13.64 2.20
N TRP A 276 5.26 -14.01 1.81
CA TRP A 276 5.96 -13.36 0.71
C TRP A 276 5.61 -14.03 -0.61
N VAL A 277 5.42 -13.22 -1.65
CA VAL A 277 5.09 -13.68 -3.00
C VAL A 277 5.92 -12.92 -4.04
N SER A 278 6.43 -13.65 -5.03
CA SER A 278 7.01 -13.09 -6.26
C SER A 278 6.46 -13.87 -7.45
N VAL A 279 5.67 -13.21 -8.30
CA VAL A 279 5.09 -13.84 -9.49
C VAL A 279 6.02 -13.72 -10.70
N SER A 280 6.11 -14.76 -11.52
CA SER A 280 6.91 -14.74 -12.76
C SER A 280 6.14 -14.16 -13.95
N ASP A 281 4.82 -14.03 -13.83
CA ASP A 281 3.95 -13.40 -14.81
C ASP A 281 2.69 -12.83 -14.14
N ILE A 282 1.97 -11.97 -14.87
CA ILE A 282 0.73 -11.32 -14.43
C ILE A 282 -0.41 -11.46 -15.46
N ASP A 283 -0.32 -12.47 -16.33
CA ASP A 283 -1.25 -12.66 -17.46
C ASP A 283 -2.60 -13.29 -17.07
N GLY A 284 -2.80 -13.54 -15.77
CA GLY A 284 -4.06 -14.03 -15.20
C GLY A 284 -4.00 -14.11 -13.68
N ASN A 285 -5.00 -14.75 -13.07
CA ASN A 285 -5.02 -14.96 -11.61
C ASN A 285 -3.93 -15.96 -11.21
N ARG A 286 -3.03 -15.56 -10.31
CA ARG A 286 -1.96 -16.38 -9.73
C ARG A 286 -2.34 -16.71 -8.30
N GLY A 287 -2.84 -17.93 -8.10
CA GLY A 287 -3.36 -18.39 -6.81
C GLY A 287 -2.25 -18.58 -5.78
N ILE A 288 -2.28 -17.76 -4.73
CA ILE A 288 -1.32 -17.87 -3.62
C ILE A 288 -1.74 -19.02 -2.73
N MET A 289 -3.00 -19.02 -2.29
CA MET A 289 -3.57 -20.13 -1.52
C MET A 289 -5.09 -20.08 -1.50
N GLY A 290 -5.73 -21.19 -1.14
CA GLY A 290 -7.17 -21.22 -0.91
C GLY A 290 -7.64 -22.51 -0.29
N THR A 291 -8.75 -22.44 0.42
CA THR A 291 -9.49 -23.61 0.92
C THR A 291 -10.77 -23.83 0.12
N ARG A 292 -11.06 -22.94 -0.84
CA ARG A 292 -12.11 -23.17 -1.82
C ARG A 292 -11.60 -24.15 -2.88
N TYR A 293 -12.43 -25.14 -3.21
CA TYR A 293 -12.23 -25.94 -4.40
C TYR A 293 -13.57 -26.09 -5.14
N ASN A 294 -13.61 -25.66 -6.41
CA ASN A 294 -14.83 -25.59 -7.21
C ASN A 294 -15.94 -24.72 -6.58
N SER A 295 -17.07 -25.30 -6.16
CA SER A 295 -18.24 -24.56 -5.68
C SER A 295 -18.19 -24.17 -4.20
N ASP A 296 -17.06 -24.40 -3.54
CA ASP A 296 -16.89 -24.01 -2.15
C ASP A 296 -16.83 -22.49 -1.98
N THR A 297 -17.27 -22.04 -0.80
CA THR A 297 -17.43 -20.63 -0.45
C THR A 297 -16.73 -20.32 0.88
N THR A 298 -15.47 -20.75 1.00
CA THR A 298 -14.62 -20.49 2.18
C THR A 298 -13.66 -19.33 1.88
N PHE A 299 -12.37 -19.59 1.66
CA PHE A 299 -11.38 -18.55 1.46
C PHE A 299 -10.51 -18.83 0.25
N ASP A 300 -10.07 -17.76 -0.40
CA ASP A 300 -8.99 -17.78 -1.35
C ASP A 300 -8.23 -16.46 -1.40
N LEU A 301 -7.00 -16.54 -1.90
CA LEU A 301 -6.11 -15.42 -2.10
C LEU A 301 -5.32 -15.63 -3.39
N LYS A 302 -5.34 -14.63 -4.25
CA LYS A 302 -4.56 -14.59 -5.49
C LYS A 302 -4.12 -13.17 -5.82
N VAL A 303 -3.26 -13.06 -6.81
CA VAL A 303 -2.86 -11.79 -7.41
C VAL A 303 -3.03 -11.83 -8.91
N ASP A 304 -3.24 -10.68 -9.52
CA ASP A 304 -3.16 -10.49 -10.96
C ASP A 304 -2.40 -9.19 -11.27
N ALA A 305 -2.34 -8.75 -12.53
CA ALA A 305 -1.62 -7.55 -12.93
C ALA A 305 -2.00 -6.28 -12.15
N ASN A 306 -3.24 -6.19 -11.66
CA ASN A 306 -3.80 -4.93 -11.17
C ASN A 306 -4.34 -5.00 -9.75
N ARG A 307 -4.29 -6.17 -9.10
CA ARG A 307 -4.83 -6.30 -7.74
C ARG A 307 -4.29 -7.49 -6.96
N ILE A 308 -4.38 -7.33 -5.65
CA ILE A 308 -4.45 -8.42 -4.69
C ILE A 308 -5.94 -8.73 -4.49
N HIS A 309 -6.35 -9.98 -4.72
CA HIS A 309 -7.76 -10.36 -4.74
C HIS A 309 -8.01 -11.58 -3.84
N GLY A 310 -9.01 -11.47 -2.97
CA GLY A 310 -9.48 -12.58 -2.16
C GLY A 310 -10.99 -12.61 -2.04
N ASP A 311 -11.55 -13.82 -2.02
CA ASP A 311 -12.94 -14.02 -1.63
C ASP A 311 -13.01 -14.58 -0.21
N VAL A 312 -13.99 -14.09 0.56
CA VAL A 312 -14.23 -14.51 1.94
C VAL A 312 -15.66 -14.98 2.06
N GLY A 313 -15.85 -16.19 2.55
CA GLY A 313 -17.14 -16.83 2.70
C GLY A 313 -17.30 -17.55 4.03
N SER A 314 -18.52 -18.06 4.24
CA SER A 314 -18.96 -18.76 5.46
C SER A 314 -18.92 -20.29 5.34
N GLY A 315 -18.41 -20.80 4.22
CA GLY A 315 -18.49 -22.21 3.82
C GLY A 315 -19.83 -22.62 3.19
N THR A 316 -20.85 -21.75 3.24
CA THR A 316 -22.18 -21.95 2.61
C THR A 316 -22.62 -20.82 1.68
N ALA A 317 -22.06 -19.63 1.85
CA ALA A 317 -22.27 -18.46 1.00
C ALA A 317 -21.07 -17.51 1.08
N TRP A 318 -20.85 -16.75 0.01
CA TRP A 318 -19.89 -15.65 -0.01
C TRP A 318 -20.34 -14.50 0.90
N LEU A 319 -19.41 -13.99 1.70
CA LEU A 319 -19.60 -12.77 2.50
C LEU A 319 -19.04 -11.56 1.74
N SER A 320 -17.93 -11.76 1.03
CA SER A 320 -17.37 -10.84 0.04
C SER A 320 -16.73 -11.64 -1.09
N THR A 321 -16.89 -11.17 -2.33
CA THR A 321 -16.14 -11.65 -3.50
C THR A 321 -15.24 -10.55 -4.09
N ALA A 322 -14.93 -9.57 -3.25
CA ALA A 322 -14.20 -8.36 -3.59
C ALA A 322 -13.50 -7.85 -2.33
N ALA A 323 -12.89 -8.74 -1.54
CA ALA A 323 -11.92 -8.32 -0.54
C ALA A 323 -10.62 -8.02 -1.29
N ASP A 324 -10.63 -6.95 -2.08
CA ASP A 324 -9.62 -6.62 -3.08
C ASP A 324 -8.86 -5.38 -2.66
N TYR A 325 -7.60 -5.32 -3.09
CA TYR A 325 -6.83 -4.09 -3.11
C TYR A 325 -6.29 -3.86 -4.52
N SER A 326 -6.75 -2.78 -5.15
CA SER A 326 -6.31 -2.37 -6.50
C SER A 326 -4.90 -1.79 -6.41
N THR A 327 -3.94 -2.48 -6.99
CA THR A 327 -2.55 -2.05 -7.04
C THR A 327 -1.85 -2.77 -8.19
N PRO A 328 -1.11 -2.07 -9.05
CA PRO A 328 -0.30 -2.73 -10.07
C PRO A 328 0.81 -3.53 -9.41
N LEU A 329 0.97 -4.77 -9.85
CA LEU A 329 2.03 -5.65 -9.40
C LEU A 329 3.02 -5.89 -10.55
N SER A 330 4.30 -5.91 -10.20
CA SER A 330 5.39 -6.24 -11.13
C SER A 330 5.86 -7.67 -10.97
N THR A 331 6.27 -8.30 -12.06
CA THR A 331 6.89 -9.63 -12.03
C THR A 331 8.26 -9.57 -11.36
N ASP A 332 8.72 -10.72 -10.86
CA ASP A 332 10.05 -10.90 -10.26
C ASP A 332 10.34 -9.91 -9.12
N THR A 333 9.27 -9.44 -8.46
CA THR A 333 9.31 -8.49 -7.35
C THR A 333 8.65 -9.13 -6.14
N TRP A 334 9.34 -9.05 -5.00
CA TRP A 334 8.81 -9.55 -3.74
C TRP A 334 7.80 -8.58 -3.12
N TYR A 335 6.62 -9.10 -2.82
CA TYR A 335 5.61 -8.43 -2.03
C TYR A 335 5.28 -9.28 -0.81
N HIS A 336 5.22 -8.66 0.37
CA HIS A 336 4.62 -9.28 1.54
C HIS A 336 3.13 -8.94 1.56
N ILE A 337 2.28 -9.97 1.56
CA ILE A 337 0.83 -9.82 1.59
C ILE A 337 0.30 -10.45 2.87
N ALA A 338 -0.56 -9.72 3.58
CA ALA A 338 -1.32 -10.30 4.70
C ALA A 338 -2.80 -9.95 4.64
N TYR A 339 -3.64 -10.93 4.97
CA TYR A 339 -5.08 -10.79 5.14
C TYR A 339 -5.42 -11.04 6.61
N VAL A 340 -5.94 -10.03 7.29
CA VAL A 340 -6.46 -10.13 8.67
C VAL A 340 -7.98 -10.16 8.60
N VAL A 341 -8.57 -11.36 8.74
CA VAL A 341 -10.01 -11.58 8.75
C VAL A 341 -10.50 -11.55 10.19
N ASP A 342 -11.31 -10.54 10.52
CA ASP A 342 -11.75 -10.19 11.85
C ASP A 342 -13.28 -10.37 11.97
N GLU A 343 -13.73 -11.54 12.42
CA GLU A 343 -15.16 -11.82 12.59
C GLU A 343 -15.79 -10.85 13.60
N ALA A 344 -15.12 -10.64 14.74
CA ALA A 344 -15.65 -9.82 15.82
C ALA A 344 -15.75 -8.34 15.43
N GLY A 345 -14.78 -7.84 14.66
CA GLY A 345 -14.76 -6.50 14.09
C GLY A 345 -15.60 -6.34 12.82
N GLY A 346 -16.00 -7.43 12.16
CA GLY A 346 -16.76 -7.41 10.91
C GLY A 346 -15.97 -6.83 9.73
N ALA A 347 -14.67 -7.14 9.65
CA ALA A 347 -13.80 -6.57 8.61
C ALA A 347 -12.71 -7.53 8.13
N VAL A 348 -12.25 -7.30 6.90
CA VAL A 348 -11.02 -7.86 6.34
C VAL A 348 -10.06 -6.70 6.13
N ARG A 349 -8.84 -6.81 6.66
CA ARG A 349 -7.78 -5.83 6.45
C ARG A 349 -6.70 -6.46 5.58
N ILE A 350 -6.37 -5.80 4.49
CA ILE A 350 -5.33 -6.23 3.55
C ILE A 350 -4.10 -5.38 3.80
N TYR A 351 -2.95 -6.03 3.88
CA TYR A 351 -1.67 -5.36 4.07
C TYR A 351 -0.73 -5.68 2.90
N LEU A 352 -0.06 -4.66 2.39
CA LEU A 352 0.99 -4.76 1.38
C LEU A 352 2.30 -4.25 1.97
N ASN A 353 3.34 -5.08 1.90
CA ASN A 353 4.68 -4.82 2.44
C ASN A 353 4.69 -4.45 3.92
N GLY A 354 3.62 -4.74 4.66
CA GLY A 354 3.48 -4.42 6.09
C GLY A 354 2.69 -3.15 6.39
N VAL A 355 2.23 -2.40 5.37
CA VAL A 355 1.32 -1.25 5.53
C VAL A 355 -0.12 -1.71 5.34
N LEU A 356 -1.06 -1.15 6.11
CA LEU A 356 -2.48 -1.33 5.84
C LEU A 356 -2.82 -0.70 4.48
N ALA A 357 -3.31 -1.52 3.56
CA ALA A 357 -3.65 -1.11 2.21
C ALA A 357 -5.16 -0.89 2.03
N GLU A 358 -5.99 -1.76 2.62
CA GLU A 358 -7.45 -1.66 2.48
C GLU A 358 -8.16 -2.27 3.69
N THR A 359 -9.34 -1.74 4.01
CA THR A 359 -10.26 -2.30 5.01
C THR A 359 -11.65 -2.53 4.40
N ILE A 360 -11.99 -3.79 4.15
CA ILE A 360 -13.29 -4.19 3.61
C ILE A 360 -14.23 -4.62 4.75
N ALA A 361 -15.38 -3.97 4.85
CA ALA A 361 -16.44 -4.40 5.77
C ALA A 361 -17.09 -5.70 5.28
N ILE A 362 -17.29 -6.65 6.19
CA ILE A 362 -17.98 -7.92 5.93
C ILE A 362 -19.08 -8.14 6.98
N SER A 363 -20.10 -8.92 6.61
CA SER A 363 -21.21 -9.26 7.50
C SER A 363 -21.47 -10.76 7.46
N GLY A 364 -21.49 -11.40 8.63
CA GLY A 364 -21.61 -12.85 8.78
C GLY A 364 -20.40 -13.44 9.49
N THR A 365 -20.34 -14.77 9.57
CA THR A 365 -19.23 -15.51 10.18
C THR A 365 -18.35 -16.09 9.07
N PRO A 366 -17.14 -15.56 8.86
CA PRO A 366 -16.17 -16.14 7.92
C PRO A 366 -15.80 -17.55 8.33
N LEU A 367 -15.35 -18.36 7.38
CA LEU A 367 -14.80 -19.67 7.66
C LEU A 367 -13.59 -19.91 6.77
N PHE A 368 -12.42 -20.05 7.39
CA PHE A 368 -11.20 -20.39 6.68
C PHE A 368 -11.33 -21.76 6.02
N MET A 369 -11.73 -22.80 6.75
CA MET A 369 -11.78 -24.17 6.22
C MET A 369 -12.87 -24.99 6.92
N LYS A 370 -13.54 -25.89 6.20
CA LYS A 370 -14.53 -26.83 6.77
C LYS A 370 -14.12 -28.30 6.57
N PRO A 371 -14.75 -29.26 7.27
CA PRO A 371 -14.53 -30.68 7.01
C PRO A 371 -14.73 -31.03 5.53
N ASP A 372 -13.98 -32.02 5.05
CA ASP A 372 -13.94 -32.50 3.66
C ASP A 372 -13.30 -31.52 2.64
N GLN A 373 -12.65 -30.45 3.10
CA GLN A 373 -11.79 -29.59 2.28
C GLN A 373 -10.30 -29.89 2.48
N GLU A 374 -9.49 -29.35 1.56
CA GLU A 374 -8.04 -29.23 1.69
C GLU A 374 -7.66 -27.76 1.55
N LEU A 375 -6.58 -27.36 2.24
CA LEU A 375 -5.90 -26.12 1.95
C LEU A 375 -4.94 -26.39 0.79
N HIS A 376 -4.98 -25.52 -0.22
CA HIS A 376 -4.08 -25.51 -1.36
C HIS A 376 -3.17 -24.28 -1.25
N ILE A 377 -1.85 -24.48 -1.29
CA ILE A 377 -0.85 -23.41 -1.39
C ILE A 377 -0.22 -23.50 -2.79
N GLY A 378 -0.19 -22.41 -3.53
CA GLY A 378 0.16 -22.38 -4.96
C GLY A 378 -1.05 -22.59 -5.91
N ASN A 379 -2.28 -22.63 -5.36
CA ASN A 379 -3.52 -22.63 -6.11
C ASN A 379 -4.64 -21.98 -5.29
N SER A 380 -5.56 -21.27 -5.96
CA SER A 380 -6.71 -20.65 -5.31
C SER A 380 -8.06 -21.12 -5.85
N TYR A 381 -8.11 -21.89 -6.94
CA TYR A 381 -9.36 -22.38 -7.52
C TYR A 381 -9.14 -23.47 -8.57
N GLY A 382 -9.64 -24.66 -8.26
CA GLY A 382 -9.78 -25.76 -9.20
C GLY A 382 -8.48 -26.05 -9.95
N THR A 383 -8.59 -26.36 -11.24
CA THR A 383 -7.42 -26.68 -12.08
C THR A 383 -6.99 -25.52 -12.97
N VAL A 384 -7.19 -24.26 -12.56
CA VAL A 384 -6.95 -23.09 -13.43
C VAL A 384 -6.20 -21.93 -12.76
N GLU A 385 -6.43 -21.62 -11.48
CA GLU A 385 -5.77 -20.50 -10.79
C GLU A 385 -4.47 -20.94 -10.10
N TYR A 386 -3.54 -21.53 -10.87
CA TYR A 386 -2.23 -21.93 -10.35
C TYR A 386 -1.27 -20.76 -10.20
N MET A 387 -0.36 -20.88 -9.25
CA MET A 387 0.79 -20.01 -9.09
C MET A 387 1.83 -20.24 -10.19
N TYR A 388 2.43 -19.14 -10.62
CA TYR A 388 3.65 -19.10 -11.42
C TYR A 388 4.61 -18.13 -10.71
N GLY A 389 5.66 -18.65 -10.08
CA GLY A 389 6.59 -17.87 -9.27
C GLY A 389 6.87 -18.52 -7.92
N ILE A 390 7.25 -17.70 -6.93
CA ILE A 390 7.83 -18.15 -5.67
C ILE A 390 6.95 -17.71 -4.50
N LEU A 391 6.68 -18.63 -3.57
CA LEU A 391 6.11 -18.34 -2.26
C LEU A 391 7.14 -18.63 -1.16
N ASP A 392 7.12 -17.81 -0.12
CA ASP A 392 8.05 -17.91 1.00
C ASP A 392 7.36 -17.45 2.31
N GLU A 393 7.77 -18.04 3.44
CA GLU A 393 7.28 -17.74 4.81
C GLU A 393 5.74 -17.73 4.96
N VAL A 394 5.05 -18.72 4.38
CA VAL A 394 3.58 -18.83 4.48
C VAL A 394 3.19 -19.14 5.91
N SER A 395 2.46 -18.22 6.55
CA SER A 395 1.99 -18.33 7.93
C SER A 395 0.47 -18.22 8.04
N ILE A 396 -0.11 -19.04 8.92
CA ILE A 396 -1.53 -19.00 9.29
C ILE A 396 -1.64 -18.81 10.81
N TYR A 397 -2.40 -17.81 11.23
CA TYR A 397 -2.67 -17.52 12.63
C TYR A 397 -4.15 -17.70 12.97
N ASN A 398 -4.43 -18.31 14.12
CA ASN A 398 -5.76 -18.38 14.72
C ASN A 398 -6.04 -17.05 15.45
N GLY A 399 -6.72 -16.15 14.77
CA GLY A 399 -7.03 -14.81 15.24
C GLY A 399 -6.39 -13.70 14.39
N THR A 400 -6.57 -12.47 14.86
CA THR A 400 -6.14 -11.26 14.16
C THR A 400 -4.77 -10.82 14.63
N LEU A 401 -3.86 -10.54 13.70
CA LEU A 401 -2.62 -9.83 13.99
C LEU A 401 -2.85 -8.32 13.98
N SER A 402 -2.10 -7.62 14.81
CA SER A 402 -2.03 -6.16 14.79
C SER A 402 -1.18 -5.65 13.63
N ALA A 403 -1.36 -4.39 13.25
CA ALA A 403 -0.53 -3.75 12.22
C ALA A 403 0.98 -3.78 12.55
N ALA A 404 1.35 -3.71 13.83
CA ALA A 404 2.75 -3.83 14.27
C ALA A 404 3.33 -5.24 14.02
N GLU A 405 2.51 -6.28 14.22
CA GLU A 405 2.88 -7.66 13.96
C GLU A 405 3.03 -7.94 12.47
N VAL A 406 2.07 -7.46 11.66
CA VAL A 406 2.14 -7.58 10.20
C VAL A 406 3.33 -6.81 9.63
N ALA A 407 3.62 -5.61 10.13
CA ALA A 407 4.81 -4.86 9.75
C ALA A 407 6.11 -5.63 10.04
N SER A 408 6.18 -6.30 11.20
CA SER A 408 7.35 -7.12 11.54
C SER A 408 7.50 -8.35 10.63
N LEU A 409 6.40 -9.01 10.24
CA LEU A 409 6.43 -10.14 9.31
C LEU A 409 6.88 -9.72 7.90
N ALA A 410 6.57 -8.49 7.51
CA ALA A 410 7.07 -7.88 6.29
C ALA A 410 8.54 -7.43 6.36
N GLY A 411 9.28 -7.80 7.40
CA GLY A 411 10.70 -7.47 7.56
C GLY A 411 10.98 -6.02 7.96
N ARG A 412 9.96 -5.22 8.30
CA ARG A 412 10.18 -3.83 8.72
C ARG A 412 10.82 -3.78 10.10
N THR A 413 11.85 -2.95 10.22
CA THR A 413 12.62 -2.77 11.46
C THR A 413 12.52 -1.36 12.02
N MET A 414 12.06 -0.40 11.22
CA MET A 414 11.78 0.97 11.63
C MET A 414 10.27 1.22 11.72
N PRO A 415 9.84 2.23 12.51
CA PRO A 415 8.43 2.57 12.58
C PRO A 415 7.85 2.97 11.23
N ILE A 416 6.52 2.90 11.13
CA ILE A 416 5.74 3.39 10.00
C ILE A 416 4.72 4.36 10.56
N TYR A 417 4.40 5.43 9.84
CA TYR A 417 3.31 6.29 10.26
C TYR A 417 1.94 5.60 10.11
N ARG A 418 1.05 5.87 11.07
CA ARG A 418 -0.35 5.44 11.02
C ARG A 418 -1.17 6.53 10.31
N PRO A 419 -1.84 6.24 9.19
CA PRO A 419 -2.80 7.16 8.58
C PRO A 419 -3.89 7.60 9.57
N PHE A 420 -4.37 8.83 9.44
CA PHE A 420 -5.44 9.39 10.27
C PHE A 420 -6.80 8.76 10.02
#